data_AF-A0A969QQF2-F1
#
_entry.id   AF-A0A969QQF2-F1
#
_cell.length_a   1.000
_cell.length_b   1.000
_cell.length_c   1.000
_cell.angle_alpha   90.00
_cell.angle_beta   90.00
_cell.angle_gamma   90.00
#
_symmetry.space_group_name_H-M   'P 1'
#
loop_
_entity.id
_entity.type
_entity.pdbx_description
1 polymer ?
#
loop_
_entity_poly.entity_id
_entity_poly.type
_entity_poly.pdbx_seq_one_letter_code
_entity_poly.pdbx_strand_id
1 'polypeptide(L)' 'MTGTNWIRESGFMEGPLLITGTHSVGTVRDAAIGWQADNGRDFLFTYPIVAETFDFLNDANGGHVKPEHARQALDN' A
#
# COMPACT_ATOMS: atom_id res chain seq x y z
N MET A 1 -8.26 6.02 0.98
CA MET A 1 -7.32 5.72 -0.14
C MET A 1 -6.15 6.68 -0.12
N THR A 2 -4.93 6.16 0.08
CA THR A 2 -3.69 6.96 0.02
C THR A 2 -3.38 7.38 -1.42
N GLY A 3 -2.49 8.36 -1.62
CA GLY A 3 -2.07 8.78 -2.96
C GLY A 3 -3.09 9.57 -3.78
N THR A 4 -4.36 9.65 -3.36
CA THR A 4 -5.44 10.33 -4.10
C THR A 4 -5.15 11.80 -4.43
N ASN A 5 -4.53 12.54 -3.51
CA ASN A 5 -4.18 13.94 -3.76
C ASN A 5 -3.14 14.07 -4.88
N TRP A 6 -2.17 13.16 -4.94
CA TRP A 6 -1.20 13.12 -6.04
C TRP A 6 -1.89 12.82 -7.36
N ILE A 7 -2.72 11.77 -7.41
CA ILE A 7 -3.47 11.40 -8.62
C ILE A 7 -4.32 12.57 -9.13
N ARG A 8 -4.98 13.28 -8.22
CA ARG A 8 -5.83 14.42 -8.59
C ARG A 8 -5.04 15.59 -9.17
N GLU A 9 -3.85 15.84 -8.64
CA GLU A 9 -2.97 16.92 -9.08
C GLU A 9 -2.22 16.58 -10.36
N SER A 10 -1.58 15.42 -10.40
CA SER A 10 -0.70 15.01 -11.49
C SER A 10 -1.47 14.41 -12.68
N GLY A 11 -2.65 13.84 -12.44
CA GLY A 11 -3.43 13.12 -13.44
C GLY A 11 -2.92 11.70 -13.72
N PHE A 12 -1.93 11.22 -12.97
CA PHE A 12 -1.39 9.87 -13.11
C PHE A 12 -0.93 9.29 -11.77
N MET A 13 -0.63 8.00 -11.80
CA MET A 13 -0.22 7.24 -10.62
C MET A 13 1.22 6.75 -10.81
N GLU A 14 2.01 6.85 -9.74
CA GLU A 14 3.42 6.48 -9.74
C GLU A 14 3.70 5.42 -8.67
N GLY A 15 3.65 4.16 -9.08
CA GLY A 15 3.88 3.00 -8.22
C GLY A 15 2.66 2.08 -8.13
N PRO A 16 2.69 1.11 -7.20
CA PRO A 16 1.66 0.08 -7.12
C PRO A 16 0.34 0.59 -6.55
N LEU A 17 -0.74 -0.05 -6.99
CA LEU A 17 -2.06 0.00 -6.38
C LEU A 17 -2.28 -1.27 -5.56
N LEU A 18 -2.60 -1.12 -4.28
CA LEU A 18 -2.84 -2.20 -3.34
C LEU A 18 -4.21 -2.05 -2.68
N ILE A 19 -4.83 -3.18 -2.37
CA ILE A 19 -6.15 -3.25 -1.72
C ILE A 19 -6.03 -4.14 -0.47
N THR A 20 -6.56 -3.68 0.66
CA THR A 20 -6.47 -4.39 1.95
C THR A 20 -7.67 -4.09 2.87
N GLY A 21 -7.71 -4.68 4.07
CA GLY A 21 -8.69 -4.33 5.10
C GLY A 21 -8.38 -2.99 5.78
N THR A 22 -9.40 -2.31 6.30
CA THR A 22 -9.30 -0.92 6.81
C THR A 22 -8.13 -0.69 7.77
N HIS A 23 -7.92 -1.57 8.74
CA HIS A 23 -6.87 -1.40 9.75
C HIS A 23 -5.45 -1.78 9.26
N SER A 24 -5.34 -2.35 8.06
CA SER A 24 -4.08 -2.80 7.48
C SER A 24 -3.49 -1.80 6.47
N VAL A 25 -4.16 -0.67 6.21
CA VAL A 25 -3.70 0.36 5.26
C VAL A 25 -2.27 0.82 5.55
N GLY A 26 -1.96 1.10 6.82
CA GLY A 26 -0.63 1.55 7.23
C GLY A 26 0.46 0.52 6.93
N THR A 27 0.23 -0.73 7.34
CA THR A 27 1.17 -1.84 7.12
C THR A 27 1.46 -2.07 5.64
N VAL A 28 0.42 -2.07 4.80
CA VAL A 28 0.57 -2.27 3.35
C VAL A 28 1.27 -1.08 2.69
N ARG A 29 0.94 0.15 3.10
CA ARG A 29 1.58 1.38 2.61
C ARG A 29 3.08 1.38 2.91
N ASP A 30 3.48 1.03 4.14
CA ASP A 30 4.88 1.04 4.55
C ASP A 30 5.68 -0.06 3.85
N ALA A 31 5.10 -1.26 3.72
CA ALA A 31 5.70 -2.36 2.98
C ALA A 31 5.94 -2.01 1.50
N ALA A 32 5.00 -1.31 0.85
CA ALA A 32 5.15 -0.86 -0.53
C ALA A 32 6.27 0.16 -0.70
N ILE A 33 6.55 0.99 0.31
CA ILE A 33 7.69 1.92 0.27
C ILE A 33 9.00 1.16 0.33
N GLY A 34 9.12 0.22 1.28
CA GLY A 34 10.30 -0.64 1.39
C GLY A 34 10.55 -1.45 0.12
N TRP A 35 9.50 -2.05 -0.44
CA TRP A 35 9.60 -2.80 -1.70
C TRP A 35 10.09 -1.93 -2.86
N GLN A 36 9.60 -0.69 -2.99
CA GLN A 36 10.06 0.21 -4.04
C GLN A 36 11.53 0.61 -3.86
N ALA A 37 11.96 0.89 -2.63
CA ALA A 37 13.35 1.19 -2.33
C ALA A 37 14.27 0.02 -2.70
N ASP A 38 13.88 -1.21 -2.36
CA ASP A 38 14.65 -2.41 -2.69
C ASP A 38 14.69 -2.71 -4.20
N ASN A 39 13.70 -2.22 -4.96
CA ASN A 39 13.63 -2.36 -6.42
C ASN A 39 14.18 -1.14 -7.17
N GLY A 40 15.09 -0.38 -6.54
CA GLY A 40 15.85 0.68 -7.20
C GLY A 40 15.09 1.98 -7.42
N ARG A 41 14.00 2.23 -6.68
CA ARG A 41 13.34 3.54 -6.68
C ARG A 41 14.14 4.52 -5.82
N ASP A 42 15.04 5.28 -6.44
CA ASP A 42 15.91 6.28 -5.81
C ASP A 42 15.19 7.60 -5.41
N PHE A 43 13.87 7.67 -5.57
CA PHE A 43 13.13 8.93 -5.48
C PHE A 43 12.82 9.33 -4.02
N LEU A 44 13.11 10.60 -3.66
CA LEU A 44 12.90 11.18 -2.32
C LEU A 44 11.44 11.10 -1.80
N PHE A 45 10.47 10.94 -2.69
CA PHE A 45 9.03 10.99 -2.38
C PHE A 45 8.24 9.93 -3.16
N THR A 46 7.71 8.92 -2.48
CA THR A 46 6.82 7.91 -3.10
C THR A 46 5.41 8.04 -2.55
N TYR A 47 4.41 7.90 -3.43
CA TYR A 47 2.99 7.95 -3.08
C TYR A 47 2.31 6.60 -3.40
N PRO A 48 2.60 5.51 -2.65
CA PRO A 48 1.90 4.25 -2.84
C PRO A 48 0.39 4.44 -2.67
N ILE A 49 -0.38 3.75 -3.50
CA ILE A 49 -1.83 3.87 -3.52
C ILE A 49 -2.39 2.64 -2.82
N VAL A 50 -2.96 2.85 -1.65
CA VAL A 50 -3.57 1.80 -0.84
C VAL A 50 -5.02 2.18 -0.61
N ALA A 51 -5.92 1.38 -1.17
CA ALA A 51 -7.35 1.44 -0.96
C ALA A 51 -7.78 0.35 0.03
N GLU A 52 -8.94 0.53 0.64
CA GLU A 52 -9.45 -0.42 1.62
C GLU A 52 -10.97 -0.53 1.58
N THR A 53 -11.46 -1.63 2.14
CA THR A 53 -12.84 -1.82 2.57
C THR A 53 -12.84 -2.51 3.92
N PHE A 54 -13.90 -2.32 4.71
CA PHE A 54 -14.03 -2.97 6.01
C PHE A 54 -14.50 -4.43 5.87
N ASP A 55 -13.77 -5.34 6.51
CA ASP A 55 -13.89 -6.78 6.38
C ASP A 55 -14.53 -7.43 7.63
N PHE A 56 -15.84 -7.24 7.82
CA PHE A 56 -16.60 -7.68 9.02
C PHE A 56 -16.41 -9.15 9.45
N LEU A 57 -16.03 -10.05 8.54
CA LEU A 57 -15.79 -11.47 8.84
C LEU A 57 -14.37 -11.76 9.35
N ASN A 58 -13.50 -10.75 9.40
CA ASN A 58 -12.12 -10.83 9.87
C ASN A 58 -11.95 -10.08 11.19
N ASP A 59 -11.01 -10.52 12.04
CA ASP A 59 -10.56 -9.70 13.18
C ASP A 59 -9.65 -8.58 12.66
N ALA A 60 -10.27 -7.46 12.28
CA ALA A 60 -9.57 -6.31 11.72
C ALA A 60 -8.51 -5.72 12.68
N ASN A 61 -8.67 -5.89 13.99
CA ASN A 61 -7.71 -5.41 14.99
C ASN A 61 -6.57 -6.39 15.27
N GLY A 62 -6.69 -7.65 14.81
CA GLY A 62 -5.71 -8.70 15.05
C GLY A 62 -4.38 -8.53 14.33
N GLY A 63 -4.25 -7.51 13.45
CA GLY A 63 -3.02 -7.20 12.74
C GLY A 63 -2.54 -8.36 11.87
N HIS A 64 -3.47 -9.08 11.23
CA HIS A 64 -3.18 -10.31 10.48
C HIS A 64 -2.42 -10.07 9.18
N VAL A 65 -2.62 -8.91 8.53
CA VAL A 65 -1.81 -8.52 7.38
C VAL A 65 -0.43 -8.09 7.88
N LYS A 66 0.62 -8.72 7.34
CA LYS A 66 2.02 -8.43 7.66
C LYS A 66 2.73 -7.83 6.44
N PRO A 67 3.84 -7.10 6.62
CA PRO A 67 4.59 -6.54 5.51
C PRO A 67 4.96 -7.56 4.43
N GLU A 68 5.29 -8.80 4.85
CA GLU A 68 5.66 -9.90 3.97
C GLU A 68 4.53 -10.27 3.00
N HIS A 69 3.27 -10.22 3.46
CA HIS A 69 2.11 -10.49 2.59
C HIS A 69 1.99 -9.44 1.49
N ALA A 70 2.23 -8.16 1.81
CA ALA A 70 2.17 -7.08 0.83
C ALA A 70 3.33 -7.16 -0.17
N ARG A 71 4.55 -7.49 0.29
CA ARG A 71 5.71 -7.69 -0.59
C ARG A 71 5.52 -8.88 -1.52
N GLN A 72 5.04 -10.00 -0.97
CA GLN A 72 4.69 -11.16 -1.79
C GLN A 72 3.65 -10.80 -2.86
N ALA A 73 2.63 -10.02 -2.54
CA ALA A 73 1.63 -9.58 -3.52
C ALA A 73 2.21 -8.67 -4.62
N LEU A 74 3.31 -7.96 -4.37
CA LEU A 74 3.99 -7.12 -5.35
C LEU A 74 4.95 -7.91 -6.27
N ASP A 75 5.46 -9.04 -5.79
CA ASP A 75 6.41 -9.90 -6.51
C ASP A 75 5.72 -10.95 -7.42
N ASN A 76 4.39 -11.11 -7.34
CA ASN A 76 3.59 -12.04 -8.16
C ASN A 76 2.82 -11.31 -9.26
#